data_AF-A0A519WVH1-F1
#
_entry.id   AF-A0A519WVH1-F1
#
_cell.length_a   1.000
_cell.length_b   1.000
_cell.length_c   1.000
_cell.angle_alpha   90.00
_cell.angle_beta   90.00
_cell.angle_gamma   90.00
#
_symmetry.space_group_name_H-M   'P 1'
#
loop_
_entity.id
_entity.type
_entity.pdbx_description
1 polymer ?
#
loop_
_entity_poly.entity_id
_entity_poly.type
_entity_poly.pdbx_seq_one_letter_code
_entity_poly.pdbx_strand_id
1 'polypeptide(L)'
;MKTTFTLLKATFIALLVLTSSTAMSATYYACTGSTLALTVPGITGIKYSWDVKDNLGNSIAGYPSATAPTAIATAGNYKIMLISEQITPADGICAPDAVETDVVILPALAIDLAAPTNPTYCESNSTISSSVLTPTTTGFPTTYTDLAPEYTYMVVKDNGTPIDGTTANGNAAALGTVDANGVYTLTTKIPGIYVITGRVKYKKIGTGDNVLLATCEAASSTKQVTVTATPAKPVVTIAAS
;
A
#
# COMPACT_ATOMS: atom_id res chain seq x y z
N MET A 1 67.56 11.39 25.52
CA MET A 1 66.31 12.19 25.41
C MET A 1 65.18 11.25 25.09
N LYS A 2 64.09 11.32 25.88
CA LYS A 2 62.95 10.41 25.84
C LYS A 2 62.07 10.65 24.60
N THR A 3 61.63 9.55 24.01
CA THR A 3 60.63 9.44 22.95
C THR A 3 59.22 9.72 23.46
N THR A 4 58.39 10.36 22.62
CA THR A 4 56.97 10.02 22.44
C THR A 4 56.39 10.72 21.20
N PHE A 5 56.01 9.91 20.21
CA PHE A 5 55.09 10.26 19.12
C PHE A 5 53.65 10.12 19.62
N THR A 6 52.77 11.07 19.31
CA THR A 6 51.33 10.93 19.51
C THR A 6 50.62 11.25 18.21
N LEU A 7 50.27 10.16 17.51
CA LEU A 7 49.43 10.14 16.32
C LEU A 7 47.99 9.90 16.80
N LEU A 8 47.10 10.90 16.70
CA LEU A 8 45.67 10.65 16.86
C LEU A 8 44.81 11.61 16.02
N LYS A 9 44.39 11.07 14.86
CA LYS A 9 43.04 11.08 14.27
C LYS A 9 42.41 12.39 13.75
N ALA A 10 41.97 12.26 12.49
CA ALA A 10 40.79 12.85 11.85
C ALA A 10 40.93 14.34 11.49
N THR A 11 41.51 14.70 10.33
CA THR A 11 40.97 14.53 8.97
C THR A 11 39.57 15.13 8.80
N PHE A 12 39.53 16.35 8.26
CA PHE A 12 38.57 16.82 7.24
C PHE A 12 37.11 16.35 7.38
N ILE A 13 36.29 17.15 8.08
CA ILE A 13 34.89 17.32 7.70
C ILE A 13 34.64 18.82 7.64
N ALA A 14 34.58 19.33 6.42
CA ALA A 14 34.06 20.66 6.14
C ALA A 14 32.62 20.73 6.68
N LEU A 15 32.43 21.50 7.74
CA LEU A 15 31.12 21.85 8.28
C LEU A 15 30.44 22.75 7.23
N LEU A 16 29.59 22.13 6.41
CA LEU A 16 28.73 22.82 5.46
C LEU A 16 27.66 23.59 6.25
N VAL A 17 27.99 24.84 6.58
CA VAL A 17 27.02 25.86 7.02
C VAL A 17 26.22 26.29 5.79
N LEU A 18 24.92 26.50 5.99
CA LEU A 18 23.91 26.96 5.02
C LEU A 18 23.46 25.92 3.97
N THR A 19 22.74 24.89 4.41
CA THR A 19 21.57 24.48 3.62
C THR A 19 20.44 25.42 4.01
N SER A 20 20.27 26.51 3.26
CA SER A 20 18.91 26.99 3.00
C SER A 20 18.20 25.79 2.38
N SER A 21 17.55 24.98 3.21
CA SER A 21 16.72 23.90 2.74
C SER A 21 15.60 24.60 1.97
N THR A 22 15.75 24.67 0.65
CA THR A 22 14.60 24.45 -0.21
C THR A 22 14.15 23.04 0.16
N ALA A 23 13.36 22.94 1.23
CA ALA A 23 12.69 21.72 1.59
C ALA A 23 11.82 21.42 0.37
N MET A 24 12.31 20.51 -0.48
CA MET A 24 11.42 19.76 -1.34
C MET A 24 10.50 19.06 -0.36
N SER A 25 9.32 19.64 -0.11
CA SER A 25 8.32 19.06 0.79
C SER A 25 7.96 17.70 0.20
N ALA A 26 8.46 16.62 0.82
CA ALA A 26 8.08 15.28 0.43
C ALA A 26 6.58 15.15 0.68
N THR A 27 5.81 14.81 -0.35
CA THR A 27 4.37 14.63 -0.18
C THR A 27 4.10 13.24 0.37
N TYR A 28 3.32 13.15 1.45
CA TYR A 28 2.95 11.88 2.06
C TYR A 28 1.57 11.44 1.57
N TYR A 29 1.46 10.24 1.04
CA TYR A 29 0.18 9.60 0.73
C TYR A 29 -0.29 8.78 1.92
N ALA A 30 -1.50 9.06 2.39
CA ALA A 30 -2.17 8.29 3.44
C ALA A 30 -3.56 7.86 2.98
N CYS A 31 -4.14 6.86 3.62
CA CYS A 31 -5.45 6.37 3.25
C CYS A 31 -6.53 7.17 3.98
N THR A 32 -7.70 7.28 3.36
CA THR A 32 -8.87 7.81 4.06
C THR A 32 -9.09 7.05 5.38
N GLY A 33 -9.09 7.77 6.50
CA GLY A 33 -9.27 7.20 7.84
C GLY A 33 -8.07 6.45 8.43
N SER A 34 -6.91 6.39 7.76
CA SER A 34 -5.72 5.77 8.37
C SER A 34 -5.17 6.61 9.52
N THR A 35 -4.66 5.94 10.55
CA THR A 35 -4.03 6.60 11.69
C THR A 35 -2.73 7.31 11.28
N LEU A 36 -2.63 8.60 11.57
CA LEU A 36 -1.43 9.42 11.43
C LEU A 36 -0.67 9.44 12.76
N ALA A 37 0.58 8.98 12.74
CA ALA A 37 1.46 8.99 13.91
C ALA A 37 2.33 10.25 13.89
N LEU A 38 1.77 11.37 14.37
CA LEU A 38 2.47 12.65 14.46
C LEU A 38 3.07 12.84 15.85
N THR A 39 4.32 13.28 15.91
CA THR A 39 5.03 13.52 17.17
C THR A 39 5.43 14.98 17.27
N VAL A 40 5.38 15.52 18.49
CA VAL A 40 5.89 16.86 18.80
C VAL A 40 7.22 16.73 19.55
N PRO A 41 8.19 17.62 19.29
CA PRO A 41 9.42 17.64 20.05
C PRO A 41 9.17 18.19 21.46
N GLY A 42 9.67 17.49 22.49
CA GLY A 42 9.51 17.85 23.91
C GLY A 42 10.41 19.00 24.34
N ILE A 43 10.21 20.20 23.79
CA ILE A 43 10.99 21.39 24.11
C ILE A 43 10.33 22.14 25.28
N THR A 44 11.07 22.32 26.37
CA THR A 44 10.60 23.07 27.55
C THR A 44 10.31 24.53 27.20
N GLY A 45 9.16 25.05 27.64
CA GLY A 45 8.78 26.46 27.45
C GLY A 45 8.09 26.76 26.12
N ILE A 46 7.83 25.73 25.30
CA ILE A 46 7.10 25.84 24.03
C ILE A 46 5.75 25.12 24.14
N LYS A 47 4.67 25.80 23.73
CA LYS A 47 3.37 25.20 23.48
C LYS A 47 3.23 24.92 21.99
N TYR A 48 2.56 23.81 21.69
CA TYR A 48 2.28 23.40 20.32
C TYR A 48 0.78 23.44 20.05
N SER A 49 0.42 23.86 18.86
CA SER A 49 -0.91 23.67 18.30
C SER A 49 -0.79 23.10 16.89
N TRP A 50 -1.78 22.34 16.51
CA TRP A 50 -1.92 21.75 15.19
C TRP A 50 -2.96 22.54 14.42
N ASP A 51 -2.72 22.72 13.14
CA ASP A 51 -3.73 23.14 12.19
C ASP A 51 -3.68 22.21 10.98
N VAL A 52 -4.81 22.00 10.33
CA VAL A 52 -4.90 21.18 9.13
C VAL A 52 -5.70 21.96 8.10
N LYS A 53 -5.00 22.42 7.06
CA LYS A 53 -5.60 23.19 5.98
C LYS A 53 -6.00 22.28 4.83
N ASP A 54 -7.17 22.53 4.25
CA ASP A 54 -7.57 21.97 2.96
C ASP A 54 -6.80 22.63 1.80
N ASN A 55 -7.03 22.15 0.58
CA ASN A 55 -6.41 22.69 -0.64
C ASN A 55 -6.81 24.15 -0.95
N LEU A 56 -7.79 24.71 -0.24
CA LEU A 56 -8.22 26.11 -0.37
C LEU A 56 -7.61 26.99 0.74
N GLY A 57 -6.82 26.41 1.66
CA GLY A 57 -6.22 27.09 2.80
C GLY A 57 -7.13 27.23 4.02
N ASN A 58 -8.31 26.60 4.02
CA ASN A 58 -9.23 26.66 5.15
C ASN A 58 -8.90 25.57 6.18
N SER A 59 -8.98 25.90 7.46
CA SER A 59 -8.88 24.89 8.51
C SER A 59 -10.06 23.94 8.44
N ILE A 60 -9.77 22.64 8.48
CA ILE A 60 -10.83 21.62 8.58
C ILE A 60 -11.44 21.66 9.98
N ALA A 61 -12.67 21.14 10.10
CA ALA A 61 -13.40 21.13 11.37
C ALA A 61 -12.58 20.48 12.51
N GLY A 62 -12.56 21.15 13.67
CA GLY A 62 -11.80 20.71 14.84
C GLY A 62 -10.36 21.23 14.91
N TYR A 63 -9.89 22.00 13.92
CA TYR A 63 -8.59 22.68 13.93
C TYR A 63 -8.75 24.20 13.81
N PRO A 64 -7.86 25.02 14.41
CA PRO A 64 -6.66 24.62 15.17
C PRO A 64 -6.94 23.92 16.50
N SER A 65 -6.06 23.02 16.94
CA SER A 65 -6.22 22.21 18.16
C SER A 65 -4.89 21.91 18.85
N ALA A 66 -4.90 21.74 20.18
CA ALA A 66 -3.73 21.25 20.91
C ALA A 66 -3.46 19.75 20.68
N THR A 67 -4.46 19.02 20.17
CA THR A 67 -4.34 17.58 19.86
C THR A 67 -4.00 17.38 18.39
N ALA A 68 -3.06 16.48 18.11
CA ALA A 68 -2.65 16.15 16.75
C ALA A 68 -3.78 15.47 15.96
N PRO A 69 -3.86 15.68 14.63
CA PRO A 69 -4.76 14.91 13.79
C PRO A 69 -4.38 13.44 13.78
N THR A 70 -5.32 12.62 14.25
CA THR A 70 -5.17 11.16 14.27
C THR A 70 -5.61 10.53 12.96
N ALA A 71 -6.58 11.11 12.25
CA ALA A 71 -7.02 10.65 10.95
C ALA A 71 -7.73 11.78 10.18
N ILE A 72 -7.75 11.68 8.85
CA ILE A 72 -8.52 12.56 7.97
C ILE A 72 -9.51 11.70 7.18
N ALA A 73 -10.79 12.03 7.29
CA ALA A 73 -11.89 11.18 6.81
C ALA A 73 -12.29 11.43 5.35
N THR A 74 -11.77 12.49 4.73
CA THR A 74 -12.10 12.85 3.34
C THR A 74 -10.84 12.80 2.49
N ALA A 75 -10.97 12.25 1.28
CA ALA A 75 -9.88 12.22 0.32
C ALA A 75 -9.62 13.64 -0.23
N GLY A 76 -8.35 13.98 -0.44
CA GLY A 76 -7.95 15.30 -0.89
C GLY A 76 -6.51 15.64 -0.52
N ASN A 77 -6.10 16.85 -0.91
CA ASN A 77 -4.81 17.41 -0.53
C ASN A 77 -4.97 18.25 0.72
N TYR A 78 -4.08 18.04 1.68
CA TYR A 78 -4.08 18.73 2.96
C TYR A 78 -2.67 19.18 3.29
N LYS A 79 -2.60 20.25 4.08
CA LYS A 79 -1.37 20.75 4.68
C LYS A 79 -1.52 20.65 6.19
N ILE A 80 -0.70 19.80 6.80
CA ILE A 80 -0.63 19.65 8.25
C ILE A 80 0.41 20.62 8.77
N MET A 81 0.02 21.45 9.72
CA MET A 81 0.86 22.48 10.32
C MET A 81 1.05 22.20 11.80
N LEU A 82 2.30 22.19 12.25
CA LEU A 82 2.66 22.23 13.66
C LEU A 82 3.14 23.64 13.99
N ILE A 83 2.36 24.36 14.77
CA ILE A 83 2.63 25.74 15.19
C ILE A 83 3.22 25.70 16.59
N SER A 84 4.35 26.36 16.77
CA SER A 84 5.08 26.44 18.04
C SER A 84 5.10 27.88 18.55
N GLU A 85 4.81 28.05 19.83
CA GLU A 85 4.73 29.36 20.49
C GLU A 85 5.36 29.27 21.90
N GLN A 86 5.88 30.39 22.41
CA GLN A 86 6.39 30.44 23.79
C GLN A 86 5.24 30.43 24.82
N ILE A 87 5.52 29.93 26.03
CA ILE A 87 4.55 29.79 27.13
C ILE A 87 4.62 30.95 28.15
N THR A 88 5.74 31.67 28.24
CA THR A 88 6.08 32.57 29.35
C THR A 88 6.10 34.05 28.96
N PRO A 89 5.98 35.00 29.92
CA PRO A 89 5.60 36.43 29.70
C PRO A 89 6.53 37.30 28.84
N ALA A 90 7.61 36.73 28.30
CA ALA A 90 8.33 37.30 27.16
C ALA A 90 7.62 36.98 25.82
N ASP A 91 6.39 36.48 25.87
CA ASP A 91 5.46 36.24 24.76
C ASP A 91 5.52 37.40 23.75
N GLY A 92 6.23 37.18 22.64
CA GLY A 92 6.43 38.17 21.58
C GLY A 92 7.87 38.58 21.28
N ILE A 93 8.88 38.10 22.03
CA ILE A 93 10.30 38.26 21.60
C ILE A 93 10.57 37.42 20.35
N CYS A 94 10.10 36.18 20.34
CA CYS A 94 10.16 35.31 19.17
C CYS A 94 8.76 35.18 18.56
N ALA A 95 8.65 35.38 17.25
CA ALA A 95 7.42 35.11 16.53
C ALA A 95 7.09 33.59 16.57
N PRO A 96 5.79 33.22 16.51
CA PRO A 96 5.39 31.84 16.28
C PRO A 96 6.07 31.27 15.04
N ASP A 97 6.52 30.02 15.12
CA ASP A 97 7.09 29.30 13.99
C ASP A 97 6.21 28.10 13.64
N ALA A 98 6.13 27.76 12.36
CA ALA A 98 5.28 26.70 11.85
C ALA A 98 6.06 25.78 10.91
N VAL A 99 5.95 24.47 11.16
CA VAL A 99 6.40 23.44 10.22
C VAL A 99 5.19 22.95 9.44
N GLU A 100 5.31 22.93 8.12
CA GLU A 100 4.28 22.47 7.21
C GLU A 100 4.68 21.15 6.55
N THR A 101 3.73 20.22 6.46
CA THR A 101 3.89 18.96 5.76
C THR A 101 2.69 18.74 4.85
N ASP A 102 2.95 18.51 3.56
CA ASP A 102 1.90 18.21 2.59
C ASP A 102 1.52 16.72 2.66
N VAL A 103 0.23 16.46 2.82
CA VAL A 103 -0.35 15.12 2.93
C VAL A 103 -1.50 14.98 1.96
N VAL A 104 -1.48 13.92 1.18
CA VAL A 104 -2.54 13.56 0.24
C VAL A 104 -3.29 12.36 0.80
N ILE A 105 -4.56 12.56 1.11
CA ILE A 105 -5.46 11.50 1.53
C ILE A 105 -6.05 10.85 0.30
N LEU A 106 -5.65 9.61 0.04
CA LEU A 106 -6.03 8.83 -1.12
C LEU A 106 -7.50 8.39 -1.02
N PRO A 107 -8.26 8.45 -2.15
CA PRO A 107 -9.60 7.87 -2.21
C PRO A 107 -9.59 6.39 -1.88
N ALA A 108 -10.69 5.93 -1.28
CA ALA A 108 -10.93 4.51 -1.06
C ALA A 108 -10.99 3.77 -2.40
N LEU A 109 -10.24 2.68 -2.49
CA LEU A 109 -10.31 1.78 -3.64
C LEU A 109 -11.53 0.86 -3.48
N ALA A 110 -12.05 0.41 -4.61
CA ALA A 110 -12.93 -0.74 -4.68
C ALA A 110 -12.55 -1.61 -5.87
N ILE A 111 -12.73 -2.90 -5.72
CA ILE A 111 -12.46 -3.91 -6.75
C ILE A 111 -13.65 -4.87 -6.80
N ASP A 112 -14.13 -5.14 -8.01
CA ASP A 112 -15.03 -6.25 -8.28
C ASP A 112 -14.36 -7.22 -9.25
N LEU A 113 -14.70 -8.49 -9.15
CA LEU A 113 -14.27 -9.50 -10.10
C LEU A 113 -15.45 -9.87 -10.99
N ALA A 114 -15.23 -9.86 -12.30
CA ALA A 114 -16.19 -10.45 -13.24
C ALA A 114 -16.40 -11.95 -12.95
N ALA A 115 -17.48 -12.51 -13.50
CA ALA A 115 -17.67 -13.96 -13.48
C ALA A 115 -16.46 -14.65 -14.17
N PRO A 116 -15.99 -15.79 -13.65
CA PRO A 116 -14.91 -16.53 -14.29
C PRO A 116 -15.30 -16.94 -15.71
N THR A 117 -14.38 -16.79 -16.68
CA THR A 117 -14.67 -17.17 -18.07
C THR A 117 -15.04 -18.65 -18.19
N ASN A 118 -14.39 -19.50 -17.40
CA ASN A 118 -14.72 -20.92 -17.26
C ASN A 118 -14.92 -21.24 -15.77
N PRO A 119 -16.17 -21.36 -15.27
CA PRO A 119 -16.41 -21.71 -13.87
C PRO A 119 -15.97 -23.15 -13.54
N THR A 120 -15.76 -23.98 -14.56
CA THR A 120 -15.22 -25.33 -14.42
C THR A 120 -14.31 -25.66 -15.61
N TYR A 121 -13.15 -26.29 -15.34
CA TYR A 121 -12.27 -26.83 -16.38
C TYR A 121 -11.58 -28.12 -15.92
N CYS A 122 -11.11 -28.94 -16.86
CA CYS A 122 -10.44 -30.20 -16.55
C CYS A 122 -8.94 -30.01 -16.34
N GLU A 123 -8.34 -30.76 -15.42
CA GLU A 123 -6.88 -30.74 -15.18
C GLU A 123 -6.05 -31.08 -16.44
N SER A 124 -6.59 -31.93 -17.32
CA SER A 124 -5.94 -32.39 -18.55
C SER A 124 -6.96 -32.91 -19.56
N ASN A 125 -6.50 -33.17 -20.80
CA ASN A 125 -7.29 -33.74 -21.90
C ASN A 125 -8.55 -32.94 -22.28
N SER A 126 -8.53 -31.62 -22.09
CA SER A 126 -9.58 -30.68 -22.46
C SER A 126 -9.00 -29.54 -23.32
N THR A 127 -9.82 -28.97 -24.19
CA THR A 127 -9.50 -27.72 -24.90
C THR A 127 -9.55 -26.50 -23.99
N ILE A 128 -10.21 -26.62 -22.83
CA ILE A 128 -10.29 -25.62 -21.77
C ILE A 128 -9.44 -26.10 -20.59
N SER A 129 -8.38 -25.36 -20.28
CA SER A 129 -7.39 -25.69 -19.24
C SER A 129 -7.12 -24.52 -18.27
N SER A 130 -7.90 -23.46 -18.37
CA SER A 130 -7.74 -22.26 -17.54
C SER A 130 -9.06 -21.52 -17.33
N SER A 131 -9.07 -20.66 -16.31
CA SER A 131 -10.16 -19.73 -16.05
C SER A 131 -9.61 -18.33 -15.82
N VAL A 132 -10.23 -17.34 -16.44
CA VAL A 132 -9.80 -15.94 -16.39
C VAL A 132 -10.78 -15.15 -15.55
N LEU A 133 -10.26 -14.35 -14.63
CA LEU A 133 -11.00 -13.42 -13.79
C LEU A 133 -10.51 -12.01 -14.08
N THR A 134 -11.41 -11.18 -14.60
CA THR A 134 -11.11 -9.79 -14.96
C THR A 134 -11.54 -8.86 -13.82
N PRO A 135 -10.62 -8.09 -13.22
CA PRO A 135 -10.99 -7.11 -12.20
C PRO A 135 -11.56 -5.84 -12.83
N THR A 136 -12.49 -5.21 -12.12
CA THR A 136 -12.90 -3.83 -12.35
C THR A 136 -12.56 -3.02 -11.11
N THR A 137 -11.63 -2.07 -11.25
CA THR A 137 -11.18 -1.21 -10.14
C THR A 137 -11.80 0.16 -10.26
N THR A 138 -12.32 0.69 -9.15
CA THR A 138 -12.83 2.05 -9.05
C THR A 138 -12.16 2.80 -7.91
N GLY A 139 -12.17 4.13 -7.98
CA GLY A 139 -11.58 4.98 -6.96
C GLY A 139 -10.09 5.25 -7.15
N PHE A 140 -9.43 4.66 -8.15
CA PHE A 140 -8.05 5.01 -8.48
C PHE A 140 -8.02 6.33 -9.26
N PRO A 141 -7.41 7.40 -8.72
CA PRO A 141 -7.33 8.69 -9.38
C PRO A 141 -6.29 8.68 -10.51
N THR A 142 -6.62 9.30 -11.63
CA THR A 142 -5.71 9.42 -12.80
C THR A 142 -4.73 10.58 -12.69
N THR A 143 -4.84 11.39 -11.64
CA THR A 143 -4.05 12.60 -11.42
C THR A 143 -2.66 12.32 -10.84
N TYR A 144 -2.46 11.16 -10.21
CA TYR A 144 -1.18 10.79 -9.63
C TYR A 144 -0.38 9.93 -10.61
N THR A 145 0.73 10.46 -11.10
CA THR A 145 1.60 9.79 -12.08
C THR A 145 2.65 8.88 -11.44
N ASP A 146 2.83 9.01 -10.12
CA ASP A 146 3.79 8.26 -9.30
C ASP A 146 3.12 7.15 -8.48
N LEU A 147 1.82 6.89 -8.72
CA LEU A 147 1.07 5.79 -8.15
C LEU A 147 0.53 4.88 -9.26
N ALA A 148 0.52 3.58 -9.00
CA ALA A 148 -0.15 2.57 -9.82
C ALA A 148 -0.98 1.62 -8.95
N PRO A 149 -2.04 0.99 -9.48
CA PRO A 149 -2.69 -0.11 -8.80
C PRO A 149 -1.79 -1.35 -8.82
N GLU A 150 -1.67 -2.02 -7.68
CA GLU A 150 -1.08 -3.36 -7.57
C GLU A 150 -2.17 -4.36 -7.22
N TYR A 151 -2.27 -5.42 -8.03
CA TYR A 151 -3.26 -6.47 -7.89
C TYR A 151 -2.63 -7.72 -7.29
N THR A 152 -3.31 -8.30 -6.31
CA THR A 152 -2.95 -9.60 -5.74
C THR A 152 -4.19 -10.47 -5.61
N TYR A 153 -4.00 -11.80 -5.61
CA TYR A 153 -5.11 -12.75 -5.59
C TYR A 153 -4.88 -13.77 -4.50
N MET A 154 -5.79 -13.79 -3.52
CA MET A 154 -5.81 -14.82 -2.48
C MET A 154 -6.71 -15.95 -2.91
N VAL A 155 -6.20 -17.19 -2.82
CA VAL A 155 -6.89 -18.38 -3.29
C VAL A 155 -6.99 -19.38 -2.14
N VAL A 156 -8.21 -19.89 -1.93
CA VAL A 156 -8.51 -20.96 -0.97
C VAL A 156 -8.91 -22.21 -1.76
N LYS A 157 -8.16 -23.29 -1.62
CA LYS A 157 -8.48 -24.60 -2.21
C LYS A 157 -9.21 -25.48 -1.20
N ASP A 158 -10.38 -26.01 -1.56
CA ASP A 158 -11.16 -26.98 -0.77
C ASP A 158 -11.34 -26.59 0.71
N ASN A 159 -11.62 -25.30 0.97
CA ASN A 159 -11.73 -24.72 2.32
C ASN A 159 -10.44 -24.78 3.17
N GLY A 160 -9.28 -24.95 2.53
CA GLY A 160 -7.97 -24.90 3.16
C GLY A 160 -7.50 -23.49 3.52
N THR A 161 -6.21 -23.36 3.79
CA THR A 161 -5.60 -22.07 4.12
C THR A 161 -5.54 -21.16 2.88
N PRO A 162 -5.84 -19.86 3.00
CA PRO A 162 -5.60 -18.90 1.93
C PRO A 162 -4.11 -18.86 1.56
N ILE A 163 -3.82 -18.97 0.27
CA ILE A 163 -2.48 -18.77 -0.29
C ILE A 163 -2.51 -17.64 -1.30
N ASP A 164 -1.36 -17.00 -1.52
CA ASP A 164 -1.21 -16.12 -2.68
C ASP A 164 -1.21 -16.99 -3.95
N GLY A 165 -2.19 -16.76 -4.82
CA GLY A 165 -2.38 -17.48 -6.07
C GLY A 165 -1.43 -17.03 -7.19
N THR A 166 -0.63 -15.98 -6.94
CA THR A 166 0.25 -15.31 -7.90
C THR A 166 1.73 -15.60 -7.67
N THR A 167 2.12 -15.93 -6.43
CA THR A 167 3.49 -16.26 -6.05
C THR A 167 3.65 -17.76 -5.82
N ALA A 168 4.81 -18.30 -6.21
CA ALA A 168 5.18 -19.66 -5.84
C ALA A 168 5.52 -19.69 -4.33
N ASN A 169 4.69 -20.37 -3.54
CA ASN A 169 4.84 -20.40 -2.08
C ASN A 169 5.49 -21.70 -1.63
N GLY A 170 6.79 -21.63 -1.28
CA GLY A 170 7.56 -22.55 -0.42
C GLY A 170 7.67 -24.04 -0.81
N ASN A 171 6.81 -24.53 -1.70
CA ASN A 171 6.80 -25.88 -2.26
C ASN A 171 5.69 -26.09 -3.33
N ALA A 172 4.81 -25.10 -3.53
CA ALA A 172 3.76 -25.14 -4.56
C ALA A 172 4.06 -24.14 -5.68
N ALA A 173 3.96 -24.60 -6.93
CA ALA A 173 3.94 -23.69 -8.08
C ALA A 173 2.80 -22.69 -7.94
N ALA A 174 2.98 -21.48 -8.47
CA ALA A 174 1.91 -20.49 -8.55
C ALA A 174 0.67 -21.12 -9.21
N LEU A 175 -0.52 -20.88 -8.63
CA LEU A 175 -1.76 -21.45 -9.15
C LEU A 175 -2.20 -20.78 -10.46
N GLY A 176 -1.76 -19.54 -10.67
CA GLY A 176 -2.08 -18.74 -11.84
C GLY A 176 -1.11 -17.59 -12.04
N THR A 177 -1.44 -16.71 -12.97
CA THR A 177 -0.66 -15.52 -13.31
C THR A 177 -1.54 -14.26 -13.29
N VAL A 178 -0.92 -13.11 -13.07
CA VAL A 178 -1.56 -11.79 -13.14
C VAL A 178 -0.88 -10.98 -14.24
N ASP A 179 -1.65 -10.40 -15.15
CA ASP A 179 -1.11 -9.53 -16.20
C ASP A 179 -0.96 -8.07 -15.74
N ALA A 180 -0.49 -7.19 -16.64
CA ALA A 180 -0.30 -5.77 -16.35
C ALA A 180 -1.60 -5.00 -16.05
N ASN A 181 -2.75 -5.54 -16.47
CA ASN A 181 -4.07 -4.96 -16.22
C ASN A 181 -4.71 -5.54 -14.95
N GLY A 182 -4.01 -6.43 -14.24
CA GLY A 182 -4.52 -7.11 -13.06
C GLY A 182 -5.37 -8.35 -13.36
N VAL A 183 -5.50 -8.78 -14.61
CA VAL A 183 -6.31 -9.96 -14.98
C VAL A 183 -5.65 -11.22 -14.43
N TYR A 184 -6.39 -11.99 -13.65
CA TYR A 184 -5.91 -13.25 -13.07
C TYR A 184 -6.32 -14.43 -13.94
N THR A 185 -5.33 -15.25 -14.32
CA THR A 185 -5.57 -16.51 -15.05
C THR A 185 -5.19 -17.68 -14.17
N LEU A 186 -6.18 -18.45 -13.71
CA LEU A 186 -5.97 -19.70 -12.97
C LEU A 186 -5.62 -20.82 -13.97
N THR A 187 -4.48 -21.48 -13.76
CA THR A 187 -3.96 -22.54 -14.65
C THR A 187 -3.54 -23.80 -13.90
N THR A 188 -3.91 -23.93 -12.63
CA THR A 188 -3.59 -25.11 -11.82
C THR A 188 -4.17 -26.38 -12.44
N LYS A 189 -3.38 -27.45 -12.41
CA LYS A 189 -3.78 -28.82 -12.82
C LYS A 189 -4.18 -29.69 -11.63
N ILE A 190 -4.22 -29.13 -10.44
CA ILE A 190 -4.60 -29.89 -9.25
C ILE A 190 -6.13 -29.83 -9.13
N PRO A 191 -6.85 -30.98 -9.11
CA PRO A 191 -8.29 -30.97 -8.93
C PRO A 191 -8.71 -30.39 -7.58
N GLY A 192 -9.85 -29.72 -7.57
CA GLY A 192 -10.42 -29.11 -6.36
C GLY A 192 -11.31 -27.91 -6.67
N ILE A 193 -11.89 -27.36 -5.62
CA ILE A 193 -12.68 -26.13 -5.64
C ILE A 193 -11.78 -24.99 -5.19
N TYR A 194 -11.68 -23.95 -6.02
CA TYR A 194 -10.86 -22.77 -5.77
C TYR A 194 -11.75 -21.56 -5.55
N VAL A 195 -11.69 -20.99 -4.35
CA VAL A 195 -12.36 -19.74 -3.99
C VAL A 195 -11.33 -18.61 -4.05
N ILE A 196 -11.56 -17.65 -4.94
CA ILE A 196 -10.61 -16.61 -5.34
C ILE A 196 -11.13 -15.25 -4.85
N THR A 197 -10.25 -14.49 -4.20
CA THR A 197 -10.50 -13.11 -3.76
C THR A 197 -9.46 -12.20 -4.40
N GLY A 198 -9.90 -11.20 -5.17
CA GLY A 198 -9.03 -10.18 -5.73
C GLY A 198 -8.78 -9.07 -4.72
N ARG A 199 -7.56 -8.55 -4.69
CA ARG A 199 -7.16 -7.41 -3.86
C ARG A 199 -6.48 -6.39 -4.74
N VAL A 200 -6.71 -5.11 -4.44
CA VAL A 200 -6.03 -3.99 -5.08
C VAL A 200 -5.53 -3.03 -4.02
N LYS A 201 -4.31 -2.53 -4.20
CA LYS A 201 -3.74 -1.48 -3.35
C LYS A 201 -2.97 -0.46 -4.17
N TYR A 202 -2.74 0.72 -3.59
CA TYR A 202 -1.80 1.67 -4.17
C TYR A 202 -0.37 1.15 -4.07
N LYS A 203 0.38 1.35 -5.13
CA LYS A 203 1.81 1.10 -5.21
C LYS A 203 2.49 2.36 -5.73
N LYS A 204 3.51 2.81 -5.01
CA LYS A 204 4.40 3.86 -5.51
C LYS A 204 5.21 3.33 -6.69
N ILE A 205 5.22 4.10 -7.78
CA ILE A 205 6.05 3.86 -8.96
C ILE A 205 7.01 5.02 -9.16
N GLY A 206 8.19 4.74 -9.70
CA GLY A 206 9.24 5.74 -9.92
C GLY A 206 10.09 6.06 -8.69
N THR A 207 10.95 7.07 -8.84
CA THR A 207 12.03 7.41 -7.88
C THR A 207 11.80 8.72 -7.13
N GLY A 208 10.60 9.31 -7.18
CA GLY A 208 10.30 10.58 -6.50
C GLY A 208 10.36 10.45 -4.97
N ASP A 209 10.39 11.57 -4.26
CA ASP A 209 10.51 11.61 -2.79
C ASP A 209 9.18 11.33 -2.06
N ASN A 210 8.05 11.27 -2.77
CA ASN A 210 6.75 11.06 -2.16
C ASN A 210 6.67 9.72 -1.43
N VAL A 211 6.03 9.67 -0.27
CA VAL A 211 6.02 8.46 0.59
C VAL A 211 4.61 7.93 0.75
N LEU A 212 4.39 6.66 0.44
CA LEU A 212 3.13 5.97 0.75
C LEU A 212 3.20 5.43 2.18
N LEU A 213 2.46 6.04 3.11
CA LEU A 213 2.48 5.72 4.54
C LEU A 213 1.67 4.47 4.90
N ALA A 214 0.68 4.11 4.10
CA ALA A 214 -0.18 2.96 4.35
C ALA A 214 -0.63 2.31 3.02
N THR A 215 -0.85 0.99 3.04
CA THR A 215 -1.41 0.27 1.89
C THR A 215 -2.93 0.39 1.93
N CYS A 216 -3.49 1.35 1.20
CA CYS A 216 -4.95 1.47 1.05
C CYS A 216 -5.40 0.31 0.19
N GLU A 217 -5.84 -0.76 0.84
CA GLU A 217 -6.20 -2.00 0.18
C GLU A 217 -7.71 -2.18 0.17
N ALA A 218 -8.22 -2.66 -0.96
CA ALA A 218 -9.59 -3.12 -1.10
C ALA A 218 -9.60 -4.57 -1.56
N ALA A 219 -10.64 -5.30 -1.14
CA ALA A 219 -10.85 -6.69 -1.51
C ALA A 219 -12.20 -6.87 -2.21
N SER A 220 -12.25 -7.78 -3.17
CA SER A 220 -13.46 -8.11 -3.92
C SER A 220 -14.35 -9.09 -3.14
N SER A 221 -15.56 -9.31 -3.67
CA SER A 221 -16.31 -10.53 -3.37
C SER A 221 -15.54 -11.77 -3.87
N THR A 222 -15.86 -12.95 -3.34
CA THR A 222 -15.24 -14.20 -3.76
C THR A 222 -15.85 -14.73 -5.05
N LYS A 223 -15.03 -15.38 -5.89
CA LYS A 223 -15.47 -16.15 -7.06
C LYS A 223 -14.99 -17.58 -6.95
N GLN A 224 -15.74 -18.53 -7.50
CA GLN A 224 -15.42 -19.94 -7.45
C GLN A 224 -15.06 -20.48 -8.83
N VAL A 225 -14.00 -21.28 -8.90
CA VAL A 225 -13.62 -22.09 -10.07
C VAL A 225 -13.41 -23.54 -9.63
N THR A 226 -13.95 -24.49 -10.38
CA THR A 226 -13.78 -25.91 -10.10
C THR A 226 -12.82 -26.54 -11.12
N VAL A 227 -11.80 -27.22 -10.64
CA VAL A 227 -10.88 -28.01 -11.47
C VAL A 227 -11.24 -29.48 -11.30
N THR A 228 -11.69 -30.10 -12.39
CA THR A 228 -12.14 -31.50 -12.39
C THR A 228 -10.99 -32.43 -12.77
N ALA A 229 -10.88 -33.56 -12.08
CA ALA A 229 -9.92 -34.61 -12.43
C ALA A 229 -10.23 -35.22 -13.79
N THR A 230 -9.20 -35.69 -14.49
CA THR A 230 -9.35 -36.39 -15.77
C THR A 230 -10.06 -37.72 -15.53
N PRO A 231 -11.09 -38.08 -16.32
CA PRO A 231 -11.67 -39.42 -16.24
C PRO A 231 -10.60 -40.48 -16.48
N ALA A 232 -10.60 -41.54 -15.66
CA ALA A 232 -9.71 -42.68 -15.87
C ALA A 232 -10.02 -43.33 -17.23
N LYS A 233 -8.97 -43.80 -17.94
CA LYS A 233 -9.17 -44.58 -19.17
C LYS A 233 -10.00 -45.83 -18.83
N PRO A 234 -11.07 -46.14 -19.59
CA PRO A 234 -11.83 -47.37 -19.37
C PRO A 234 -10.92 -48.58 -19.63
N VAL A 235 -10.91 -49.53 -18.70
CA VAL A 235 -10.21 -50.81 -18.85
C VAL A 235 -11.24 -51.89 -19.19
N VAL A 236 -11.09 -52.52 -20.36
CA VAL A 236 -11.90 -53.68 -20.76
C VAL A 236 -11.10 -54.94 -20.45
N THR A 237 -11.56 -55.71 -19.46
CA THR A 237 -10.96 -57.00 -19.11
C THR A 237 -11.74 -58.13 -19.77
N ILE A 238 -11.10 -58.86 -20.69
CA ILE A 238 -11.66 -60.09 -21.29
C ILE A 238 -11.05 -61.27 -20.53
N ALA A 239 -11.88 -62.05 -19.84
CA ALA A 239 -11.47 -63.31 -19.21
C ALA A 239 -11.81 -64.48 -20.13
N ALA A 240 -10.86 -65.40 -20.32
CA ALA A 240 -11.14 -66.68 -20.97
C ALA A 240 -11.72 -67.66 -19.93
N SER A 241 -12.81 -68.33 -20.30
CA SER A 241 -13.41 -69.44 -19.55
C SER A 241 -12.77 -70.77 -19.88
#